data_AF-A0A662XYH0-F1
#
_entry.id   AF-A0A662XYH0-F1
#
_cell.length_a   1.000
_cell.length_b   1.000
_cell.length_c   1.000
_cell.angle_alpha   90.00
_cell.angle_beta   90.00
_cell.angle_gamma   90.00
#
_symmetry.space_group_name_H-M   'P 1'
#
loop_
_entity.id
_entity.type
_entity.pdbx_description
1 polymer ?
#
loop_
_entity_poly.entity_id
_entity_poly.type
_entity_poly.pdbx_seq_one_letter_code
_entity_poly.pdbx_strand_id
1 'polypeptide(L)'
;SLQSPPGNNYEKRTDAGKTVSEFNAHLKKEVQAMKPDASDTERLVEVTAPFSSRNLAPNSSYMYTPLFQRAIALDEQLVEYEELVKETFKLEELKPVGDPSPAQVTVVGRIVCEAAEGKLNSSVAQIEGSRKTCGGQRVLLDLSGVPNFQIFPGKIVALEGVYPDTRSPMVVKRFLEVLVHFVLPSIERLHRVVTTDVAFCLVCTFQPIPAPIATSSPTRIKEIQAKSGKPVRVLTACGPFTTTNNVDYLPLNDLLHIVVDQKPDVLILIVVVPSLRDAHHEYVYPQPPFNKKKACKEFQSPEYAKVRLI
;
A
#
# COMPACT_ATOMS: atom_id res chain seq x y z
N SER A 1 -28.78 -11.60 -8.95
CA SER A 1 -29.68 -11.33 -7.83
C SER A 1 -28.84 -11.25 -6.57
N LEU A 2 -28.51 -10.04 -6.11
CA LEU A 2 -27.79 -9.82 -4.85
C LEU A 2 -28.84 -9.67 -3.75
N GLN A 3 -29.26 -10.80 -3.18
CA GLN A 3 -30.10 -10.75 -1.99
C GLN A 3 -29.18 -10.39 -0.83
N SER A 4 -29.33 -9.16 -0.32
CA SER A 4 -28.67 -8.72 0.92
C SER A 4 -28.98 -9.74 2.03
N PRO A 5 -28.00 -10.12 2.87
CA PRO A 5 -28.27 -10.95 4.02
C PRO A 5 -29.41 -10.33 4.86
N PRO A 6 -30.27 -11.15 5.49
CA PRO A 6 -31.36 -10.64 6.31
C PRO A 6 -30.82 -9.68 7.37
N GLY A 7 -31.48 -8.52 7.49
CA GLY A 7 -31.00 -7.37 8.23
C GLY A 7 -30.77 -7.64 9.71
N ASN A 8 -29.52 -7.89 10.08
CA ASN A 8 -29.06 -7.60 11.42
C ASN A 8 -28.84 -6.09 11.51
N ASN A 9 -29.78 -5.39 12.14
CA ASN A 9 -29.56 -3.99 12.50
C ASN A 9 -28.30 -3.91 13.38
N TYR A 10 -27.38 -3.04 13.00
CA TYR A 10 -26.09 -2.84 13.67
C TYR A 10 -26.21 -2.68 15.20
N GLU A 11 -27.30 -2.07 15.66
CA GLU A 11 -27.64 -1.89 17.09
C GLU A 11 -27.85 -3.20 17.85
N LYS A 12 -28.34 -4.24 17.19
CA LYS A 12 -28.68 -5.54 17.81
C LYS A 12 -27.53 -6.54 17.77
N ARG A 13 -26.33 -6.11 17.36
CA ARG A 13 -25.16 -6.98 17.29
C ARG A 13 -24.76 -7.47 18.69
N THR A 14 -24.36 -8.73 18.78
CA THR A 14 -24.00 -9.39 20.05
C THR A 14 -22.49 -9.59 20.20
N ASP A 15 -21.72 -9.26 19.16
CA ASP A 15 -20.28 -9.45 19.06
C ASP A 15 -19.49 -8.14 19.26
N ALA A 16 -20.13 -7.10 19.79
CA ALA A 16 -19.47 -5.84 20.13
C ALA A 16 -18.29 -6.10 21.09
N GLY A 17 -17.10 -5.58 20.73
CA GLY A 17 -15.88 -5.73 21.53
C GLY A 17 -15.19 -7.09 21.42
N LYS A 18 -15.72 -8.04 20.65
CA LYS A 18 -15.10 -9.36 20.45
C LYS A 18 -13.80 -9.25 19.65
N THR A 19 -12.69 -9.76 20.19
CA THR A 19 -11.43 -9.91 19.44
C THR A 19 -11.56 -11.03 18.41
N VAL A 20 -11.37 -10.71 17.14
CA VAL A 20 -11.44 -11.68 16.02
C VAL A 20 -10.07 -12.30 15.71
N SER A 21 -9.00 -11.52 15.84
CA SER A 21 -7.62 -11.95 15.59
C SER A 21 -6.67 -11.22 16.53
N GLU A 22 -5.60 -11.89 16.95
CA GLU A 22 -4.55 -11.33 17.79
C GLU A 22 -3.19 -11.75 17.24
N PHE A 23 -2.27 -10.80 17.12
CA PHE A 23 -0.90 -11.03 16.69
C PHE A 23 0.05 -10.75 17.86
N ASN A 24 1.06 -11.61 18.06
CA ASN A 24 2.01 -11.52 19.17
C ASN A 24 1.37 -11.47 20.57
N ALA A 25 0.36 -12.31 20.82
CA ALA A 25 -0.39 -12.36 22.09
C ALA A 25 0.50 -12.49 23.36
N HIS A 26 1.70 -13.10 23.23
CA HIS A 26 2.66 -13.24 24.32
C HIS A 26 3.15 -11.89 24.90
N LEU A 27 3.18 -10.82 24.10
CA LEU A 27 3.65 -9.49 24.53
C LEU A 27 2.63 -8.74 25.39
N LYS A 28 1.38 -9.20 25.45
CA LYS A 28 0.27 -8.51 26.14
C LYS A 28 0.56 -8.27 27.63
N LYS A 29 1.19 -9.24 28.29
CA LYS A 29 1.55 -9.15 29.72
C LYS A 29 2.63 -8.08 29.96
N GLU A 30 3.61 -7.99 29.07
CA GLU A 30 4.71 -7.02 29.15
C GLU A 30 4.19 -5.59 28.93
N VAL A 31 3.31 -5.41 27.94
CA VAL A 31 2.69 -4.10 27.66
C VAL A 31 1.78 -3.64 28.81
N GLN A 32 1.00 -4.55 29.42
CA GLN A 32 0.13 -4.22 30.55
C GLN A 32 0.90 -3.86 31.83
N ALA A 33 2.12 -4.38 31.99
CA ALA A 33 3.00 -4.03 33.10
C ALA A 33 3.58 -2.61 32.94
N MET A 34 3.68 -2.09 31.71
CA MET A 34 4.14 -0.74 31.39
C MET A 34 3.00 0.29 31.45
N LYS A 35 2.29 0.39 32.59
CA LYS A 35 1.18 1.36 32.75
C LYS A 35 1.68 2.81 32.60
N PRO A 36 0.93 3.68 31.90
CA PRO A 36 1.22 5.10 31.88
C PRO A 36 0.94 5.70 33.27
N ASP A 37 1.90 6.48 33.77
CA ASP A 37 1.75 7.22 35.02
C ASP A 37 0.70 8.34 34.84
N ALA A 38 -0.19 8.52 35.81
CA ALA A 38 -1.33 9.44 35.70
C ALA A 38 -0.94 10.94 35.62
N SER A 39 0.34 11.26 35.85
CA SER A 39 0.90 12.61 35.82
C SER A 39 1.48 13.03 34.47
N ASP A 40 1.49 12.14 33.47
CA ASP A 40 2.23 12.38 32.24
C ASP A 40 1.38 13.16 31.21
N THR A 41 1.58 14.47 31.21
CA THR A 41 0.95 15.41 30.26
C THR A 41 1.77 15.63 28.98
N GLU A 42 2.93 14.97 28.83
CA GLU A 42 3.79 15.15 27.66
C GLU A 42 3.38 14.26 26.46
N ARG A 43 3.46 14.83 25.25
CA ARG A 43 3.12 14.14 24.00
C ARG A 43 4.20 13.11 23.65
N LEU A 44 3.82 11.83 23.62
CA LEU A 44 4.74 10.70 23.41
C LEU A 44 5.09 10.38 21.93
N VAL A 45 4.46 11.04 20.96
CA VAL A 45 4.54 10.65 19.54
C VAL A 45 4.81 11.85 18.63
N GLU A 46 5.76 11.67 17.70
CA GLU A 46 6.00 12.55 16.55
C GLU A 46 5.53 11.85 15.28
N VAL A 47 4.66 12.50 14.49
CA VAL A 47 4.15 11.97 13.22
C VAL A 47 4.83 12.70 12.07
N THR A 48 5.51 11.95 11.20
CA THR A 48 6.18 12.51 10.02
C THR A 48 5.69 11.80 8.76
N ALA A 49 5.46 12.55 7.67
CA ALA A 49 5.19 12.00 6.36
C ALA A 49 6.53 11.82 5.60
N PRO A 50 7.08 10.59 5.49
CA PRO A 50 8.43 10.36 4.96
C PRO A 50 8.57 10.68 3.46
N PHE A 51 7.46 10.74 2.73
CA PHE A 51 7.43 10.96 1.27
C PHE A 51 6.44 12.07 0.89
N SER A 52 6.57 13.25 1.49
CA SER A 52 5.68 14.39 1.22
C SER A 52 5.60 14.76 -0.27
N SER A 53 6.69 14.54 -1.03
CA SER A 53 6.77 14.76 -2.47
C SER A 53 5.97 13.76 -3.33
N ARG A 54 5.56 12.61 -2.76
CA ARG A 54 4.74 11.61 -3.45
C ARG A 54 3.24 11.83 -3.28
N ASN A 55 2.84 12.77 -2.42
CA ASN A 55 1.44 13.17 -2.29
C ASN A 55 1.07 14.11 -3.43
N LEU A 56 -0.15 13.96 -3.96
CA LEU A 56 -0.65 14.88 -4.98
C LEU A 56 -0.72 16.29 -4.40
N ALA A 57 -0.15 17.27 -5.12
CA ALA A 57 -0.26 18.66 -4.72
C ALA A 57 -1.74 19.10 -4.81
N PRO A 58 -2.23 19.99 -3.95
CA PRO A 58 -3.64 20.42 -3.94
C PRO A 58 -4.15 21.04 -5.24
N ASN A 59 -3.26 21.43 -6.17
CA ASN A 59 -3.59 22.10 -7.43
C ASN A 59 -3.13 21.29 -8.66
N SER A 60 -2.96 19.98 -8.53
CA SER A 60 -2.59 19.13 -9.66
C SER A 60 -3.73 19.03 -10.67
N SER A 61 -3.44 19.22 -11.96
CA SER A 61 -4.42 19.00 -13.03
C SER A 61 -4.69 17.51 -13.21
N TYR A 62 -5.96 17.12 -13.16
CA TYR A 62 -6.44 15.75 -13.40
C TYR A 62 -7.51 15.74 -14.51
N MET A 63 -8.16 14.59 -14.76
CA MET A 63 -9.19 14.35 -15.81
C MET A 63 -8.70 14.28 -17.26
N TYR A 64 -7.52 14.79 -17.58
CA TYR A 64 -6.94 14.63 -18.92
C TYR A 64 -5.46 14.24 -18.82
N THR A 65 -5.11 13.12 -19.46
CA THR A 65 -3.72 12.69 -19.63
C THR A 65 -3.60 12.10 -21.03
N PRO A 66 -2.83 12.72 -21.93
CA PRO A 66 -2.59 12.16 -23.26
C PRO A 66 -2.04 10.73 -23.20
N LEU A 67 -2.42 9.90 -24.18
CA LEU A 67 -1.98 8.49 -24.24
C LEU A 67 -0.45 8.36 -24.25
N PHE A 68 0.25 9.26 -24.94
CA PHE A 68 1.72 9.22 -25.00
C PHE A 68 2.36 9.48 -23.63
N GLN A 69 1.80 10.35 -22.79
CA GLN A 69 2.32 10.59 -21.44
C GLN A 69 2.13 9.36 -20.55
N ARG A 70 0.99 8.68 -20.66
CA ARG A 70 0.77 7.40 -19.96
C ARG A 70 1.78 6.36 -20.42
N ALA A 71 2.01 6.26 -21.72
CA ALA A 71 3.00 5.34 -22.27
C ALA A 71 4.42 5.63 -21.77
N ILE A 72 4.82 6.90 -21.69
CA ILE A 72 6.11 7.31 -21.13
C ILE A 72 6.23 6.89 -19.66
N ALA A 73 5.24 7.22 -18.83
CA ALA A 73 5.27 6.87 -17.41
C ALA A 73 5.33 5.34 -17.16
N LEU A 74 4.69 4.54 -18.03
CA LEU A 74 4.79 3.08 -17.95
C LEU A 74 6.17 2.55 -18.39
N ASP A 75 6.79 3.19 -19.37
CA ASP A 75 8.11 2.82 -19.88
C ASP A 75 9.22 3.21 -18.89
N GLU A 76 9.11 4.38 -18.25
CA GLU A 76 10.04 4.84 -17.20
C GLU A 76 10.13 3.83 -16.05
N GLN A 77 9.00 3.27 -15.60
CA GLN A 77 8.98 2.23 -14.57
C GLN A 77 9.75 0.96 -14.99
N LEU A 78 9.71 0.60 -16.28
CA LEU A 78 10.46 -0.55 -16.80
C LEU A 78 11.96 -0.25 -16.79
N VAL A 79 12.35 0.92 -17.29
CA VAL A 79 13.76 1.33 -17.36
C VAL A 79 14.38 1.45 -15.97
N GLU A 80 13.66 2.04 -15.00
CA GLU A 80 14.11 2.10 -13.61
C GLU A 80 14.34 0.70 -13.01
N TYR A 81 13.45 -0.25 -13.30
CA TYR A 81 13.57 -1.61 -12.82
C TYR A 81 14.69 -2.39 -13.53
N GLU A 82 14.93 -2.16 -14.82
CA GLU A 82 16.06 -2.71 -15.57
C GLU A 82 17.39 -2.34 -14.90
N GLU A 83 17.59 -1.06 -14.56
CA GLU A 83 18.80 -0.59 -13.90
C GLU A 83 18.95 -1.19 -12.49
N LEU A 84 17.86 -1.26 -11.73
CA LEU A 84 17.86 -1.90 -10.40
C LEU A 84 18.25 -3.39 -10.47
N VAL A 85 17.76 -4.11 -11.48
CA VAL A 85 18.10 -5.54 -11.68
C VAL A 85 19.56 -5.71 -12.05
N LYS A 86 20.09 -4.85 -12.95
CA LYS A 86 21.51 -4.87 -13.33
C LYS A 86 22.41 -4.65 -12.12
N GLU A 87 22.10 -3.65 -11.28
CA GLU A 87 22.86 -3.36 -10.07
C GLU A 87 22.78 -4.51 -9.06
N THR A 88 21.56 -5.01 -8.79
CA THR A 88 21.32 -6.05 -7.78
C THR A 88 22.02 -7.36 -8.13
N PHE A 89 21.95 -7.79 -9.40
CA PHE A 89 22.51 -9.06 -9.85
C PHE A 89 23.88 -8.93 -10.53
N LYS A 90 24.46 -7.72 -10.55
CA LYS A 90 25.76 -7.41 -11.19
C LYS A 90 25.83 -7.89 -12.65
N LEU A 91 24.78 -7.60 -13.40
CA LEU A 91 24.68 -7.96 -14.82
C LEU A 91 25.23 -6.82 -15.67
N GLU A 92 26.08 -7.14 -16.65
CA GLU A 92 26.61 -6.16 -17.61
C GLU A 92 25.49 -5.63 -18.51
N GLU A 93 24.69 -6.55 -19.07
CA GLU A 93 23.59 -6.21 -19.97
C GLU A 93 22.38 -7.15 -19.75
N LEU A 94 21.20 -6.65 -20.12
CA LEU A 94 19.96 -7.42 -20.19
C LEU A 94 19.63 -7.69 -21.66
N LYS A 95 19.11 -8.88 -21.97
CA LYS A 95 18.69 -9.20 -23.33
C LYS A 95 17.38 -8.46 -23.63
N PRO A 96 17.24 -7.80 -24.80
CA PRO A 96 15.97 -7.17 -25.19
C PRO A 96 14.88 -8.22 -25.36
N VAL A 97 13.66 -7.91 -24.88
CA VAL A 97 12.51 -8.80 -25.09
C VAL A 97 12.21 -8.91 -26.59
N GLY A 98 12.01 -10.14 -27.07
CA GLY A 98 11.73 -10.40 -28.48
C GLY A 98 12.97 -10.65 -29.34
N ASP A 99 14.18 -10.50 -28.80
CA ASP A 99 15.42 -10.86 -29.49
C ASP A 99 15.82 -12.33 -29.17
N PRO A 100 15.71 -13.28 -30.12
CA PRO A 100 15.96 -14.69 -29.87
C PRO A 100 17.41 -14.98 -29.45
N SER A 101 17.55 -15.97 -28.57
CA SER A 101 18.83 -16.54 -28.15
C SER A 101 18.65 -18.01 -27.76
N PRO A 102 19.46 -18.93 -28.32
CA PRO A 102 19.49 -20.32 -27.87
C PRO A 102 20.17 -20.48 -26.50
N ALA A 103 20.90 -19.47 -26.03
CA ALA A 103 21.48 -19.44 -24.70
C ALA A 103 20.47 -18.95 -23.66
N GLN A 104 20.70 -19.29 -22.39
CA GLN A 104 19.95 -18.70 -21.28
C GLN A 104 20.25 -17.20 -21.17
N VAL A 105 19.20 -16.39 -21.10
CA VAL A 105 19.27 -14.93 -21.05
C VAL A 105 18.42 -14.39 -19.91
N THR A 106 18.80 -13.22 -19.40
CA THR A 106 18.00 -12.44 -18.45
C THR A 106 17.26 -11.35 -19.19
N VAL A 107 15.94 -11.28 -18.98
CA VAL A 107 15.07 -10.25 -19.55
C VAL A 107 14.28 -9.58 -18.42
N VAL A 108 13.94 -8.31 -18.64
CA VAL A 108 13.06 -7.53 -17.76
C VAL A 108 11.85 -7.09 -18.57
N GLY A 109 10.68 -7.12 -17.95
CA GLY A 109 9.47 -6.67 -18.60
C GLY A 109 8.25 -6.71 -17.71
N ARG A 110 7.14 -6.24 -18.27
CA ARG A 110 5.83 -6.16 -17.62
C ARG A 110 5.00 -7.36 -18.04
N ILE A 111 4.40 -8.03 -17.07
CA ILE A 111 3.43 -9.09 -17.35
C ILE A 111 2.18 -8.49 -17.98
N VAL A 112 1.84 -8.96 -19.16
CA VAL A 112 0.61 -8.60 -19.88
C VAL A 112 -0.20 -9.87 -20.20
N CYS A 113 -1.50 -9.69 -20.36
CA CYS A 113 -2.44 -10.76 -20.72
C CYS A 113 -2.94 -10.50 -22.14
N GLU A 114 -2.78 -11.49 -23.04
CA GLU A 114 -3.22 -11.36 -24.43
C GLU A 114 -4.72 -11.58 -24.62
N ALA A 115 -5.41 -12.18 -23.63
CA ALA A 115 -6.82 -12.52 -23.77
C ALA A 115 -7.71 -11.28 -23.98
N ALA A 116 -8.45 -11.25 -25.09
CA ALA A 116 -9.43 -10.20 -25.40
C ALA A 116 -10.48 -10.04 -24.29
N GLU A 117 -10.86 -11.17 -23.68
CA GLU A 117 -11.65 -11.26 -22.46
C GLU A 117 -11.20 -12.50 -21.67
N GLY A 118 -10.85 -12.35 -20.39
CA GLY A 118 -10.45 -13.50 -19.56
C GLY A 118 -9.50 -13.14 -18.41
N LYS A 119 -9.47 -13.99 -17.39
CA LYS A 119 -8.49 -13.88 -16.29
C LYS A 119 -7.13 -14.40 -16.77
N LEU A 120 -6.05 -13.77 -16.31
CA LEU A 120 -4.69 -14.22 -16.57
C LEU A 120 -4.54 -15.69 -16.17
N ASN A 121 -4.01 -16.51 -17.09
CA ASN A 121 -3.60 -17.89 -16.86
C ASN A 121 -2.21 -18.11 -17.46
N SER A 122 -1.58 -19.23 -17.13
CA SER A 122 -0.20 -19.51 -17.55
C SER A 122 0.00 -19.66 -19.06
N SER A 123 -1.05 -19.95 -19.83
CA SER A 123 -0.95 -20.12 -21.30
C SER A 123 -1.09 -18.82 -22.10
N VAL A 124 -1.56 -17.73 -21.49
CA VAL A 124 -1.70 -16.41 -22.15
C VAL A 124 -0.83 -15.33 -21.53
N ALA A 125 0.09 -15.72 -20.64
CA ALA A 125 1.00 -14.81 -19.97
C ALA A 125 2.11 -14.38 -20.93
N GLN A 126 2.21 -13.09 -21.21
CA GLN A 126 3.27 -12.50 -22.02
C GLN A 126 4.12 -11.55 -21.18
N ILE A 127 5.35 -11.32 -21.63
CA ILE A 127 6.23 -10.28 -21.13
C ILE A 127 6.36 -9.17 -22.17
N GLU A 128 6.08 -7.93 -21.78
CA GLU A 128 6.29 -6.71 -22.57
C GLU A 128 7.60 -6.05 -22.13
N GLY A 129 8.54 -5.85 -23.06
CA GLY A 129 9.79 -5.14 -22.77
C GLY A 129 9.68 -3.62 -22.96
N SER A 130 10.74 -2.89 -22.62
CA SER A 130 10.76 -1.42 -22.74
C SER A 130 10.79 -0.95 -24.19
N ARG A 131 10.26 0.25 -24.44
CA ARG A 131 10.32 0.91 -25.76
C ARG A 131 11.75 1.27 -26.13
N LYS A 132 12.55 1.68 -25.14
CA LYS A 132 13.95 2.07 -25.34
C LYS A 132 14.82 0.93 -25.89
N THR A 133 14.63 -0.30 -25.40
CA THR A 133 15.51 -1.44 -25.74
C THR A 133 14.96 -2.32 -26.85
N CYS A 134 13.64 -2.56 -26.86
CA CYS A 134 13.00 -3.48 -27.81
C CYS A 134 11.73 -2.92 -28.44
N GLY A 135 11.46 -1.61 -28.37
CA GLY A 135 10.29 -1.01 -29.02
C GLY A 135 8.94 -1.48 -28.47
N GLY A 136 8.90 -2.03 -27.24
CA GLY A 136 7.67 -2.55 -26.65
C GLY A 136 7.25 -3.93 -27.17
N GLN A 137 8.18 -4.71 -27.72
CA GLN A 137 7.93 -6.10 -28.13
C GLN A 137 7.37 -6.95 -26.98
N ARG A 138 6.55 -7.93 -27.35
CA ARG A 138 5.90 -8.86 -26.43
C ARG A 138 6.21 -10.30 -26.82
N VAL A 139 6.49 -11.12 -25.81
CA VAL A 139 6.80 -12.53 -25.99
C VAL A 139 5.96 -13.38 -25.06
N LEU A 140 5.39 -14.46 -25.58
CA LEU A 140 4.65 -15.44 -24.77
C LEU A 140 5.60 -16.21 -23.86
N LEU A 141 5.21 -16.42 -22.61
CA LEU A 141 5.99 -17.16 -21.62
C LEU A 141 5.49 -18.60 -21.49
N ASP A 142 6.41 -19.56 -21.49
CA ASP A 142 6.17 -20.91 -21.00
C ASP A 142 6.63 -21.01 -19.56
N LEU A 143 5.65 -21.14 -18.66
CA LEU A 143 5.83 -21.21 -17.21
C LEU A 143 5.81 -22.64 -16.67
N SER A 144 5.69 -23.65 -17.53
CA SER A 144 5.60 -25.07 -17.13
C SER A 144 6.81 -25.54 -16.32
N GLY A 145 7.98 -24.95 -16.56
CA GLY A 145 9.23 -25.25 -15.85
C GLY A 145 9.38 -24.59 -14.48
N VAL A 146 8.45 -23.73 -14.06
CA VAL A 146 8.55 -22.98 -12.80
C VAL A 146 7.38 -23.37 -11.88
N PRO A 147 7.61 -24.14 -10.81
CA PRO A 147 6.51 -24.62 -9.96
C PRO A 147 5.96 -23.55 -9.01
N ASN A 148 6.77 -22.55 -8.64
CA ASN A 148 6.40 -21.51 -7.69
C ASN A 148 6.62 -20.14 -8.32
N PHE A 149 5.54 -19.45 -8.66
CA PHE A 149 5.58 -18.09 -9.15
C PHE A 149 4.31 -17.33 -8.77
N GLN A 150 4.41 -16.00 -8.75
CA GLN A 150 3.28 -15.11 -8.59
C GLN A 150 3.35 -14.04 -9.68
N ILE A 151 2.36 -14.04 -10.57
CA ILE A 151 2.24 -13.05 -11.65
C ILE A 151 0.83 -12.47 -11.68
N PHE A 152 0.73 -11.21 -12.10
CA PHE A 152 -0.52 -10.53 -12.35
C PHE A 152 -0.29 -9.44 -13.42
N PRO A 153 -1.32 -9.02 -14.18
CA PRO A 153 -1.16 -8.00 -15.20
C PRO A 153 -0.61 -6.70 -14.61
N GLY A 154 0.41 -6.13 -15.25
CA GLY A 154 1.10 -4.94 -14.79
C GLY A 154 2.26 -5.18 -13.82
N LYS A 155 2.46 -6.41 -13.32
CA LYS A 155 3.65 -6.75 -12.51
C LYS A 155 4.90 -6.62 -13.37
N ILE A 156 5.86 -5.82 -12.95
CA ILE A 156 7.20 -5.78 -13.55
C ILE A 156 8.04 -6.90 -12.93
N VAL A 157 8.71 -7.68 -13.76
CA VAL A 157 9.50 -8.84 -13.35
C VAL A 157 10.83 -8.89 -14.09
N ALA A 158 11.82 -9.48 -13.44
CA ALA A 158 13.03 -9.99 -14.07
C ALA A 158 12.97 -11.52 -14.08
N LEU A 159 13.31 -12.14 -15.21
CA LEU A 159 13.33 -13.60 -15.34
C LEU A 159 14.50 -14.06 -16.19
N GLU A 160 14.93 -15.29 -15.92
CA GLU A 160 15.88 -16.02 -16.76
C GLU A 160 15.15 -17.09 -17.55
N GLY A 161 15.48 -17.21 -18.82
CA GLY A 161 14.88 -18.21 -19.70
C GLY A 161 15.63 -18.38 -21.00
N VAL A 162 15.10 -19.25 -21.86
CA VAL A 162 15.61 -19.51 -23.20
C VAL A 162 14.53 -19.15 -24.20
N TYR A 163 14.87 -18.34 -25.20
CA TYR A 163 13.96 -17.90 -26.24
C TYR A 163 14.58 -18.20 -27.61
N PRO A 164 14.50 -19.46 -28.09
CA PRO A 164 15.32 -19.92 -29.20
C PRO A 164 14.92 -19.29 -30.55
N ASP A 165 13.63 -19.03 -30.75
CA ASP A 165 13.07 -18.48 -31.98
C ASP A 165 11.79 -17.69 -31.69
N THR A 166 11.29 -16.97 -32.70
CA THR A 166 10.08 -16.14 -32.59
C THR A 166 8.76 -16.91 -32.74
N ARG A 167 8.80 -18.22 -33.00
CA ARG A 167 7.61 -19.07 -33.19
C ARG A 167 7.19 -19.76 -31.90
N SER A 168 8.12 -19.93 -30.97
CA SER A 168 7.93 -20.65 -29.71
C SER A 168 7.88 -19.66 -28.54
N PRO A 169 7.15 -19.97 -27.44
CA PRO A 169 7.21 -19.17 -26.23
C PRO A 169 8.61 -19.19 -25.61
N MET A 170 8.97 -18.14 -24.86
CA MET A 170 10.16 -18.12 -24.04
C MET A 170 10.00 -19.07 -22.86
N VAL A 171 10.84 -20.08 -22.77
CA VAL A 171 10.84 -21.06 -21.69
C VAL A 171 11.47 -20.44 -20.45
N VAL A 172 10.66 -20.16 -19.44
CA VAL A 172 11.13 -19.56 -18.19
C VAL A 172 11.80 -20.61 -17.33
N LYS A 173 13.01 -20.30 -16.85
CA LYS A 173 13.78 -21.15 -15.93
C LYS A 173 13.60 -20.71 -14.47
N ARG A 174 13.62 -19.41 -14.22
CA ARG A 174 13.36 -18.84 -12.88
C ARG A 174 13.02 -17.35 -12.94
N PHE A 175 12.31 -16.88 -11.92
CA PHE A 175 12.16 -15.45 -11.63
C PHE A 175 13.31 -14.97 -10.75
N LEU A 176 13.75 -13.74 -10.97
CA LEU A 176 14.74 -13.06 -10.13
C LEU A 176 14.01 -12.17 -9.14
N GLU A 177 14.11 -12.48 -7.85
CA GLU A 177 13.50 -11.68 -6.78
C GLU A 177 14.41 -10.51 -6.41
N VAL A 178 13.99 -9.30 -6.81
CA VAL A 178 14.65 -8.07 -6.38
C VAL A 178 14.04 -7.63 -5.04
N LEU A 179 14.81 -7.76 -3.96
CA LEU A 179 14.44 -7.17 -2.67
C LEU A 179 14.73 -5.68 -2.71
N VAL A 180 13.68 -4.88 -2.93
CA VAL A 180 13.76 -3.43 -2.81
C VAL A 180 14.02 -3.08 -1.34
N HIS A 181 15.28 -2.84 -0.98
CA HIS A 181 15.63 -2.26 0.30
C HIS A 181 15.16 -0.81 0.29
N PHE A 182 14.00 -0.54 0.88
CA PHE A 182 13.60 0.82 1.21
C PHE A 182 14.48 1.32 2.36
N VAL A 183 15.67 1.84 2.02
CA VAL A 183 16.46 2.64 2.95
C VAL A 183 15.70 3.96 3.12
N LEU A 184 15.01 4.12 4.24
CA LEU A 184 14.55 5.44 4.65
C LEU A 184 15.78 6.35 4.74
N PRO A 185 15.83 7.52 4.08
CA PRO A 185 16.94 8.42 4.23
C PRO A 185 17.13 8.74 5.71
N SER A 186 18.38 8.70 6.18
CA SER A 186 18.75 9.06 7.55
C SER A 186 18.11 10.41 7.90
N ILE A 187 17.18 10.41 8.85
CA ILE A 187 16.56 11.63 9.36
C ILE A 187 17.63 12.37 10.18
N GLU A 188 18.48 13.13 9.51
CA GLU A 188 19.37 14.09 10.17
C GLU A 188 18.58 15.34 10.52
N ARG A 189 18.33 15.51 11.83
CA ARG A 189 17.81 16.71 12.51
C ARG A 189 16.45 17.23 12.02
N LEU A 190 15.38 16.78 12.65
CA LEU A 190 14.10 17.52 12.62
C LEU A 190 14.02 18.48 13.82
N HIS A 191 13.84 19.76 13.51
CA HIS A 191 13.50 20.81 14.46
C HIS A 191 12.03 20.64 14.90
N ARG A 192 11.87 20.52 16.22
CA ARG A 192 10.67 20.66 17.06
C ARG A 192 9.49 21.39 16.40
N VAL A 193 8.47 20.64 15.94
CA VAL A 193 7.12 21.14 15.64
C VAL A 193 6.10 20.20 16.29
N VAL A 194 5.11 20.79 16.97
CA VAL A 194 4.30 20.16 18.03
C VAL A 194 2.83 20.15 17.63
N THR A 195 2.23 19.01 17.25
CA THR A 195 0.76 18.87 17.10
C THR A 195 0.26 17.50 17.58
N THR A 196 -0.98 17.47 18.09
CA THR A 196 -1.73 16.24 18.44
C THR A 196 -2.52 15.86 17.20
N ASP A 197 -2.08 14.85 16.47
CA ASP A 197 -2.50 14.64 15.08
C ASP A 197 -3.42 13.43 14.92
N VAL A 198 -4.60 13.67 14.31
CA VAL A 198 -5.36 12.62 13.62
C VAL A 198 -4.77 12.54 12.21
N ALA A 199 -3.87 11.57 12.01
CA ALA A 199 -3.24 11.35 10.72
C ALA A 199 -4.20 10.60 9.79
N PHE A 200 -4.74 11.28 8.77
CA PHE A 200 -5.32 10.62 7.61
C PHE A 200 -4.16 10.03 6.79
N CYS A 201 -3.84 8.76 7.04
CA CYS A 201 -2.87 8.02 6.25
C CYS A 201 -3.63 7.06 5.33
N LEU A 202 -3.67 7.38 4.03
CA LEU A 202 -4.23 6.48 3.01
C LEU A 202 -3.20 5.37 2.74
N VAL A 203 -3.41 4.20 3.33
CA VAL A 203 -2.64 2.99 3.00
C VAL A 203 -3.53 2.10 2.13
N CYS A 204 -3.40 2.23 0.81
CA CYS A 204 -4.02 1.29 -0.13
C CYS A 204 -3.20 0.01 -0.19
N THR A 205 -3.70 -1.08 0.39
CA THR A 205 -3.20 -2.44 0.09
C THR A 205 -4.23 -3.15 -0.77
N PHE A 206 -3.89 -3.37 -2.04
CA PHE A 206 -4.63 -4.32 -2.88
C PHE A 206 -4.06 -5.72 -2.59
N GLN A 207 -4.86 -6.55 -1.89
CA GLN A 207 -4.62 -7.95 -1.55
C GLN A 207 -3.62 -8.20 -0.40
N PRO A 208 -3.69 -9.36 0.29
CA PRO A 208 -2.79 -9.68 1.40
C PRO A 208 -1.35 -9.77 0.88
N ILE A 209 -0.63 -8.66 0.97
CA ILE A 209 0.83 -8.63 0.87
C ILE A 209 1.32 -9.49 2.04
N PRO A 210 2.25 -10.45 1.83
CA PRO A 210 2.95 -11.10 2.93
C PRO A 210 3.43 -10.02 3.90
N ALA A 211 3.30 -10.23 5.21
CA ALA A 211 3.72 -9.24 6.18
C ALA A 211 5.13 -8.75 5.80
N PRO A 212 5.33 -7.43 5.59
CA PRO A 212 6.62 -6.93 5.14
C PRO A 212 7.68 -7.40 6.11
N ILE A 213 8.77 -7.96 5.58
CA ILE A 213 9.93 -8.32 6.39
C ILE A 213 10.38 -7.04 7.10
N ALA A 214 10.61 -7.13 8.42
CA ALA A 214 11.03 -5.99 9.21
C ALA A 214 12.25 -5.33 8.55
N THR A 215 12.06 -4.11 8.03
CA THR A 215 13.12 -3.35 7.34
C THR A 215 14.03 -2.61 8.33
N SER A 216 13.62 -2.52 9.59
CA SER A 216 14.39 -1.91 10.67
C SER A 216 15.34 -2.93 11.30
N SER A 217 16.62 -2.56 11.42
CA SER A 217 17.60 -3.40 12.11
C SER A 217 17.28 -3.53 13.60
N PRO A 218 17.61 -4.66 14.26
CA PRO A 218 17.41 -4.83 15.70
C PRO A 218 18.05 -3.72 16.54
N THR A 219 19.19 -3.18 16.10
CA THR A 219 19.86 -2.05 16.74
C THR A 219 19.02 -0.78 16.66
N ARG A 220 18.42 -0.51 15.50
CA ARG A 220 17.54 0.65 15.31
C ARG A 220 16.26 0.56 16.13
N ILE A 221 15.68 -0.64 16.24
CA ILE A 221 14.52 -0.89 17.09
C ILE A 221 14.86 -0.60 18.55
N LYS A 222 16.02 -1.06 19.04
CA LYS A 222 16.51 -0.78 20.39
C LYS A 222 16.76 0.71 20.63
N GLU A 223 17.31 1.44 19.66
CA GLU A 223 17.49 2.90 19.77
C GLU A 223 16.16 3.66 19.86
N ILE A 224 15.16 3.27 19.06
CA ILE A 224 13.82 3.87 19.09
C ILE A 224 13.15 3.58 20.44
N GLN A 225 13.23 2.33 20.91
CA GLN A 225 12.68 1.90 22.20
C GLN A 225 13.40 2.56 23.38
N ALA A 226 14.72 2.74 23.31
CA ALA A 226 15.52 3.33 24.38
C ALA A 226 15.27 4.83 24.60
N LYS A 227 14.68 5.55 23.62
CA LYS A 227 14.44 6.99 23.72
C LYS A 227 13.17 7.37 24.49
N SER A 228 12.12 6.54 24.50
CA SER A 228 10.88 6.86 25.24
C SER A 228 10.46 5.80 26.27
N GLY A 229 11.01 4.57 26.21
CA GLY A 229 10.75 3.50 27.19
C GLY A 229 9.30 3.04 27.33
N LYS A 230 8.34 3.68 26.64
CA LYS A 230 6.90 3.47 26.75
C LYS A 230 6.33 2.97 25.41
N PRO A 231 5.41 1.99 25.43
CA PRO A 231 4.76 1.52 24.21
C PRO A 231 3.83 2.59 23.64
N VAL A 232 3.83 2.74 22.31
CA VAL A 232 2.88 3.61 21.59
C VAL A 232 1.67 2.78 21.18
N ARG A 233 0.46 3.26 21.46
CA ARG A 233 -0.81 2.64 21.07
C ARG A 233 -1.41 3.39 19.89
N VAL A 234 -1.48 2.69 18.75
CA VAL A 234 -2.13 3.19 17.53
C VAL A 234 -3.43 2.43 17.32
N LEU A 235 -4.55 3.15 17.23
CA LEU A 235 -5.83 2.58 16.79
C LEU A 235 -6.00 2.87 15.30
N THR A 236 -6.27 1.85 14.50
CA THR A 236 -6.55 1.99 13.07
C THR A 236 -7.96 1.48 12.78
N ALA A 237 -8.75 2.28 12.07
CA ALA A 237 -10.08 1.88 11.63
C ALA A 237 -10.30 2.24 10.17
N CYS A 238 -11.13 1.43 9.49
CA CYS A 238 -11.45 1.63 8.10
C CYS A 238 -12.94 1.61 7.79
N GLY A 239 -13.39 2.57 6.99
CA GLY A 239 -14.77 2.66 6.52
C GLY A 239 -15.19 1.52 5.57
N PRO A 240 -16.49 1.42 5.21
CA PRO A 240 -17.54 2.42 5.45
C PRO A 240 -17.93 2.57 6.92
N PHE A 241 -18.16 3.80 7.36
CA PHE A 241 -18.50 4.14 8.75
C PHE A 241 -20.01 4.32 9.00
N THR A 242 -20.83 3.94 8.02
CA THR A 242 -22.29 3.86 8.12
C THR A 242 -22.75 2.54 7.50
N THR A 243 -23.95 2.08 7.86
CA THR A 243 -24.55 0.89 7.25
C THR A 243 -25.13 1.20 5.88
N THR A 244 -25.41 0.17 5.08
CA THR A 244 -25.94 0.34 3.71
C THR A 244 -27.40 0.80 3.65
N ASN A 245 -28.10 0.80 4.78
CA ASN A 245 -29.53 1.07 4.88
C ASN A 245 -29.89 2.41 5.54
N ASN A 246 -28.91 3.16 6.07
CA ASN A 246 -29.13 4.47 6.66
C ASN A 246 -27.85 5.34 6.61
N VAL A 247 -27.97 6.57 7.10
CA VAL A 247 -26.88 7.55 7.22
C VAL A 247 -26.69 7.97 8.68
N ASP A 248 -26.97 7.06 9.61
CA ASP A 248 -26.98 7.35 11.05
C ASP A 248 -25.57 7.31 11.66
N TYR A 249 -24.58 6.80 10.91
CA TYR A 249 -23.17 6.71 11.32
C TYR A 249 -22.94 6.03 12.68
N LEU A 250 -23.84 5.13 13.09
CA LEU A 250 -23.72 4.38 14.35
C LEU A 250 -22.35 3.66 14.50
N PRO A 251 -21.76 3.05 13.45
CA PRO A 251 -20.40 2.49 13.55
C PRO A 251 -19.32 3.53 13.86
N LEU A 252 -19.43 4.74 13.30
CA LEU A 252 -18.51 5.84 13.60
C LEU A 252 -18.63 6.26 15.07
N ASN A 253 -19.86 6.40 15.57
CA ASN A 253 -20.11 6.84 16.94
C ASN A 253 -19.53 5.84 17.95
N ASP A 254 -19.74 4.54 17.73
CA ASP A 254 -19.17 3.50 18.58
C ASP A 254 -17.63 3.48 18.53
N LEU A 255 -17.04 3.70 17.35
CA LEU A 255 -15.59 3.84 17.23
C LEU A 255 -15.08 5.05 18.03
N LEU A 256 -15.77 6.19 17.99
CA LEU A 256 -15.40 7.37 18.77
C LEU A 256 -15.54 7.11 20.28
N HIS A 257 -16.56 6.37 20.72
CA HIS A 257 -16.67 5.93 22.11
C HIS A 257 -15.49 5.04 22.53
N ILE A 258 -15.07 4.10 21.67
CA ILE A 258 -13.88 3.27 21.91
C ILE A 258 -12.62 4.12 22.04
N VAL A 259 -12.45 5.14 21.19
CA VAL A 259 -11.31 6.06 21.24
C VAL A 259 -11.29 6.84 22.54
N VAL A 260 -12.45 7.36 22.98
CA VAL A 260 -12.60 8.10 24.23
C VAL A 260 -12.29 7.22 25.44
N ASP A 261 -12.72 5.96 25.42
CA ASP A 261 -12.49 4.99 26.49
C ASP A 261 -11.02 4.52 26.54
N GLN A 262 -10.48 4.06 25.41
CA GLN A 262 -9.15 3.46 25.34
C GLN A 262 -8.00 4.48 25.32
N LYS A 263 -8.30 5.73 24.90
CA LYS A 263 -7.34 6.85 24.79
C LYS A 263 -6.04 6.44 24.07
N PRO A 264 -6.09 5.98 22.81
CA PRO A 264 -4.88 5.66 22.05
C PRO A 264 -4.03 6.92 21.86
N ASP A 265 -2.71 6.75 21.68
CA ASP A 265 -1.79 7.87 21.42
C ASP A 265 -1.99 8.44 20.01
N VAL A 266 -2.35 7.58 19.06
CA VAL A 266 -2.67 7.95 17.67
C VAL A 266 -3.93 7.21 17.21
N LEU A 267 -4.85 7.94 16.60
CA LEU A 267 -5.96 7.38 15.82
C LEU A 267 -5.68 7.59 14.33
N ILE A 268 -5.60 6.50 13.57
CA ILE A 268 -5.50 6.50 12.11
C ILE A 268 -6.85 6.07 11.55
N LEU A 269 -7.60 7.04 11.02
CA LEU A 269 -8.80 6.76 10.24
C LEU A 269 -8.41 6.60 8.78
N ILE A 270 -8.45 5.36 8.31
CA ILE A 270 -8.25 5.05 6.90
C ILE A 270 -9.63 4.97 6.28
N VAL A 271 -10.02 5.95 5.50
CA VAL A 271 -11.12 5.70 4.57
C VAL A 271 -10.48 4.85 3.45
N VAL A 272 -10.46 3.50 3.57
CA VAL A 272 -10.05 2.66 2.42
C VAL A 272 -11.19 2.79 1.43
N VAL A 273 -10.92 3.66 0.48
CA VAL A 273 -11.75 3.89 -0.67
C VAL A 273 -11.57 2.70 -1.62
N PRO A 274 -12.60 1.90 -1.91
CA PRO A 274 -13.02 1.78 -3.29
C PRO A 274 -13.81 3.04 -3.65
N SER A 275 -13.42 3.67 -4.78
CA SER A 275 -14.19 4.63 -5.58
C SER A 275 -13.96 6.12 -5.31
N LEU A 276 -13.64 6.94 -6.30
CA LEU A 276 -14.59 7.44 -7.31
C LEU A 276 -16.03 7.79 -6.83
N ARG A 277 -16.41 7.58 -5.56
CA ARG A 277 -17.77 7.73 -4.99
C ARG A 277 -17.87 8.74 -3.86
N ASP A 278 -16.76 9.26 -3.33
CA ASP A 278 -16.84 10.45 -2.50
C ASP A 278 -17.32 11.60 -3.38
N ALA A 279 -18.61 11.91 -3.27
CA ALA A 279 -19.25 12.96 -4.06
C ALA A 279 -18.59 14.34 -3.86
N HIS A 280 -17.80 14.49 -2.79
CA HIS A 280 -17.22 15.76 -2.36
C HIS A 280 -15.68 15.81 -2.47
N HIS A 281 -15.01 14.72 -2.87
CA HIS A 281 -13.54 14.68 -3.01
C HIS A 281 -13.10 14.33 -4.43
N GLU A 282 -11.84 14.62 -4.75
CA GLU A 282 -11.28 14.27 -6.05
C GLU A 282 -11.33 12.77 -6.27
N TYR A 283 -11.86 12.38 -7.42
CA TYR A 283 -12.22 11.00 -7.71
C TYR A 283 -11.10 10.23 -8.43
N VAL A 284 -9.93 10.86 -8.63
CA VAL A 284 -8.79 10.31 -9.38
C VAL A 284 -7.63 9.98 -8.44
N TYR A 285 -7.01 8.82 -8.62
CA TYR A 285 -5.80 8.42 -7.89
C TYR A 285 -4.52 8.94 -8.58
N PRO A 286 -3.45 9.30 -7.82
CA PRO A 286 -3.41 9.46 -6.37
C PRO A 286 -4.27 10.65 -5.92
N GLN A 287 -4.95 10.53 -4.79
CA GLN A 287 -5.83 11.59 -4.29
C GLN A 287 -5.04 12.60 -3.42
N PRO A 288 -5.33 13.90 -3.51
CA PRO A 288 -4.76 14.87 -2.59
C PRO A 288 -5.36 14.71 -1.18
N PRO A 289 -4.73 15.28 -0.15
CA PRO A 289 -5.29 15.34 1.19
C PRO A 289 -6.66 16.02 1.23
N PHE A 290 -7.54 15.61 2.15
CA PHE A 290 -8.83 16.27 2.37
C PHE A 290 -8.65 17.75 2.77
N ASN A 291 -9.58 18.60 2.32
CA ASN A 291 -9.60 19.99 2.74
C ASN A 291 -10.07 20.09 4.20
N LYS A 292 -9.12 20.29 5.11
CA LYS A 292 -9.36 20.43 6.56
C LYS A 292 -10.44 21.46 6.92
N LYS A 293 -10.52 22.60 6.22
CA LYS A 293 -11.55 23.62 6.50
C LYS A 293 -12.97 23.16 6.17
N LYS A 294 -13.12 22.26 5.19
CA LYS A 294 -14.41 21.65 4.85
C LYS A 294 -14.73 20.51 5.81
N ALA A 295 -13.78 19.60 6.04
CA ALA A 295 -13.96 18.45 6.92
C ALA A 295 -14.24 18.86 8.38
N CYS A 296 -13.47 19.79 8.95
CA CYS A 296 -13.60 20.16 10.36
C CYS A 296 -14.84 21.01 10.69
N LYS A 297 -15.49 21.65 9.71
CA LYS A 297 -16.74 22.40 9.96
C LYS A 297 -17.88 21.52 10.46
N GLU A 298 -17.92 20.26 10.04
CA GLU A 298 -18.94 19.29 10.48
C GLU A 298 -18.63 18.69 11.85
N PHE A 299 -17.34 18.49 12.17
CA PHE A 299 -16.88 17.97 13.48
C PHE A 299 -16.85 19.01 14.60
N GLN A 300 -17.06 20.29 14.31
CA GLN A 300 -17.21 21.35 15.32
C GLN A 300 -18.59 21.38 15.99
N SER A 301 -19.42 20.34 15.79
CA SER A 301 -20.67 20.19 16.54
C SER A 301 -20.38 20.00 18.05
N PRO A 302 -21.26 20.47 18.95
CA PRO A 302 -21.07 20.36 20.40
C PRO A 302 -20.84 18.92 20.89
N GLU A 303 -21.36 17.95 20.13
CA GLU A 303 -21.32 16.51 20.42
C GLU A 303 -19.90 15.92 20.31
N TYR A 304 -19.05 16.49 19.44
CA TYR A 304 -17.70 16.00 19.17
C TYR A 304 -16.59 16.96 19.58
N ALA A 305 -16.90 18.04 20.31
CA ALA A 305 -15.96 19.08 20.73
C ALA A 305 -14.73 18.59 21.52
N LYS A 306 -14.78 17.37 22.09
CA LYS A 306 -13.66 16.72 22.80
C LYS A 306 -12.67 16.03 21.85
N VAL A 307 -13.07 15.73 20.61
CA VAL A 307 -12.23 15.12 19.58
C VAL A 307 -11.54 16.25 18.82
N ARG A 308 -10.31 16.59 19.22
CA ARG A 308 -9.51 17.60 18.49
C ARG A 308 -9.00 17.01 17.19
N LEU A 309 -9.69 17.30 16.10
CA LEU A 309 -9.22 17.11 14.73
C LEU A 309 -8.41 18.36 14.32
N ILE A 310 -7.09 18.21 14.11
CA ILE A 310 -6.22 19.29 13.61
C ILE A 310 -5.78 19.00 12.18
#